data_AF-A5GKG6-F1
#
_entry.id   AF-A5GKG6-F1
#
_cell.length_a   1.000
_cell.length_b   1.000
_cell.length_c   1.000
_cell.angle_alpha   90.00
_cell.angle_beta   90.00
_cell.angle_gamma   90.00
#
_symmetry.space_group_name_H-M   'P 1'
#
loop_
_entity.id
_entity.type
_entity.pdbx_description
1 polymer ?
#
loop_
_entity_poly.entity_id
_entity_poly.type
_entity_poly.pdbx_seq_one_letter_code
_entity_poly.pdbx_strand_id
1 'polypeptide(L)' 'MTGNLQAIGFLFAWVLGWGVGGSLIDAGLIEFGVYSLETGQIGTAITFVLWSLLWGWGGFRLYQTLTDSSPSKDDP' A
#
# COMPACT_ATOMS: atom_id res chain seq x y z
N MET A 1 -20.34 0.30 18.29
CA MET A 1 -19.79 1.61 17.86
C MET A 1 -18.27 1.60 17.61
N THR A 2 -17.52 0.60 18.10
CA THR A 2 -16.06 0.48 17.92
C THR A 2 -15.60 0.20 16.47
N GLY A 3 -16.44 -0.43 15.64
CA GLY A 3 -16.10 -0.77 14.25
C GLY A 3 -15.81 0.43 13.36
N ASN A 4 -16.53 1.55 13.52
CA ASN A 4 -16.28 2.74 12.69
C ASN A 4 -14.92 3.38 13.00
N LEU A 5 -14.53 3.44 14.27
CA LEU A 5 -13.24 4.01 14.66
C LEU A 5 -12.07 3.14 14.19
N GLN A 6 -12.23 1.81 14.24
CA GLN A 6 -11.24 0.88 13.70
C GLN A 6 -11.10 0.99 12.18
N ALA A 7 -12.22 1.11 11.46
CA ALA A 7 -12.21 1.31 10.00
C ALA A 7 -11.54 2.64 9.62
N ILE A 8 -11.84 3.72 10.33
CA ILE A 8 -11.20 5.02 10.11
C ILE A 8 -9.70 4.94 10.40
N GLY A 9 -9.31 4.33 11.52
CA GLY A 9 -7.90 4.15 11.87
C GLY A 9 -7.15 3.31 10.83
N PHE A 10 -7.77 2.24 10.34
CA PHE A 10 -7.23 1.43 9.26
C PHE A 10 -7.04 2.27 7.99
N LEU A 11 -8.06 2.99 7.54
CA LEU A 11 -7.96 3.83 6.34
C LEU A 11 -6.87 4.89 6.48
N PHE A 12 -6.75 5.53 7.65
CA PHE A 12 -5.69 6.49 7.93
C PHE A 12 -4.30 5.84 7.82
N ALA A 13 -4.08 4.73 8.51
CA ALA A 13 -2.80 4.02 8.47
C ALA A 13 -2.50 3.49 7.06
N TRP A 14 -3.52 3.05 6.33
CA TRP A 14 -3.38 2.51 4.99
C TRP A 14 -2.99 3.59 3.98
N VAL A 15 -3.63 4.75 4.04
CA VAL A 15 -3.33 5.92 3.19
C VAL A 15 -1.97 6.51 3.56
N LEU A 16 -1.63 6.59 4.85
CA LEU A 16 -0.31 7.04 5.29
C LEU A 16 0.78 6.07 4.83
N GLY A 17 0.57 4.76 4.94
CA GLY A 17 1.51 3.77 4.42
C GLY A 17 1.70 3.87 2.92
N TRP A 18 0.63 4.14 2.16
CA TRP A 18 0.72 4.39 0.73
C TRP A 18 1.50 5.68 0.42
N GLY A 19 1.08 6.82 0.97
CA GLY A 19 1.66 8.14 0.66
C GLY A 19 3.06 8.32 1.21
N VAL A 20 3.24 8.12 2.53
CA VAL A 20 4.55 8.27 3.19
C VAL A 20 5.51 7.19 2.72
N GLY A 21 5.05 5.94 2.58
CA GLY A 21 5.89 4.84 2.09
C GLY A 21 6.41 5.11 0.69
N GLY A 22 5.56 5.57 -0.22
CA GLY A 22 5.96 5.90 -1.59
C GLY A 22 6.99 7.03 -1.65
N SER A 23 6.77 8.09 -0.86
CA SER A 23 7.72 9.21 -0.77
C SER A 23 9.06 8.83 -0.14
N LEU A 24 9.07 7.96 0.88
CA LEU A 24 10.32 7.48 1.49
C LEU A 24 11.13 6.60 0.54
N ILE A 25 10.45 5.75 -0.25
CA ILE A 25 11.11 4.94 -1.27
C ILE A 25 11.71 5.83 -2.36
N ASP A 26 10.94 6.80 -2.87
CA ASP A 26 11.41 7.77 -3.88
C ASP A 26 12.62 8.58 -3.37
N ALA A 27 12.56 9.09 -2.14
CA ALA A 27 13.67 9.79 -1.51
C ALA A 27 14.92 8.92 -1.37
N GLY A 28 14.76 7.66 -0.95
CA GLY A 28 15.87 6.71 -0.85
C GLY A 28 16.50 6.40 -2.22
N LEU A 29 15.69 6.20 -3.25
CA LEU A 29 16.21 5.94 -4.61
C LEU A 29 17.02 7.12 -5.16
N ILE A 30 16.62 8.35 -4.85
CA ILE A 30 17.38 9.56 -5.17
C ILE A 30 18.68 9.62 -4.34
N GLU A 31 18.61 9.37 -3.03
CA GLU A 31 19.78 9.38 -2.13
C GLU A 31 20.85 8.37 -2.54
N PHE A 32 20.45 7.17 -2.98
CA PHE A 32 21.37 6.14 -3.46
C PHE A 32 21.80 6.31 -4.93
N GLY A 33 21.39 7.39 -5.59
CA GLY A 33 21.82 7.73 -6.94
C GLY A 33 21.21 6.86 -8.05
N VAL A 34 20.09 6.18 -7.79
CA VAL A 34 19.38 5.36 -8.79
C VAL A 34 18.83 6.24 -9.93
N TYR A 35 18.39 7.46 -9.61
CA TYR A 35 18.09 8.53 -10.56
C TYR A 35 18.31 9.91 -9.92
N SER A 36 18.47 10.96 -10.73
CA SER A 36 18.67 12.34 -10.26
C SER A 36 17.37 13.14 -10.30
N LEU A 37 17.26 14.21 -9.52
CA LEU A 37 16.11 15.13 -9.52
C LEU A 37 15.92 15.87 -10.85
N GLU A 38 17.00 16.11 -11.59
CA GLU A 38 17.01 16.96 -12.79
C GLU A 38 16.39 16.24 -14.01
N THR A 39 16.50 14.91 -14.06
CA THR A 39 15.82 14.03 -15.04
C THR A 39 14.75 13.15 -14.38
N GLY A 40 14.50 13.35 -13.08
CA GLY A 40 13.91 12.38 -12.16
C GLY A 40 12.40 12.27 -12.17
N GLN A 41 11.69 13.16 -12.86
CA GLN A 41 10.22 13.15 -12.89
C GLN A 41 9.67 11.81 -13.40
N ILE A 42 10.35 11.19 -14.37
CA ILE A 42 9.99 9.85 -14.88
C ILE A 42 10.33 8.77 -13.84
N GLY A 43 11.49 8.86 -13.19
CA GLY A 43 11.91 7.94 -12.13
C GLY A 43 10.91 7.92 -10.97
N THR A 44 10.58 9.10 -10.45
CA THR A 44 9.57 9.28 -9.40
C THR A 44 8.19 8.76 -9.84
N ALA A 45 7.74 9.06 -11.05
CA ALA A 45 6.47 8.54 -11.55
C ALA A 45 6.44 7.01 -11.60
N ILE A 46 7.51 6.38 -12.09
CA ILE A 46 7.64 4.92 -12.13
C ILE A 46 7.62 4.35 -10.71
N THR A 47 8.43 4.90 -9.80
CA THR A 47 8.46 4.49 -8.39
C THR A 47 7.07 4.56 -7.77
N PHE A 48 6.35 5.66 -8.00
CA PHE A 48 5.02 5.88 -7.43
C PHE A 48 3.98 4.92 -8.02
N VAL A 49 4.04 4.62 -9.32
CA VAL A 49 3.15 3.65 -9.97
C VAL A 49 3.42 2.24 -9.43
N LEU A 50 4.69 1.81 -9.39
CA LEU A 50 5.06 0.48 -8.89
C LEU A 50 4.65 0.31 -7.42
N TRP A 51 4.90 1.33 -6.60
CA TRP A 51 4.49 1.32 -5.21
C TRP A 51 2.96 1.26 -5.05
N SER A 52 2.23 2.06 -5.84
CA SER A 52 0.76 2.06 -5.82
C SER A 52 0.17 0.71 -6.21
N LEU A 53 0.74 0.05 -7.22
CA LEU A 53 0.35 -1.30 -7.63
C LEU A 53 0.64 -2.32 -6.53
N LEU A 54 1.84 -2.27 -5.94
CA LEU A 54 2.25 -3.19 -4.87
C LEU A 54 1.37 -3.03 -3.63
N TRP A 55 1.18 -1.79 -3.17
CA TRP A 55 0.38 -1.47 -1.99
C TRP A 55 -1.11 -1.78 -2.22
N GLY A 56 -1.63 -1.44 -3.39
CA GLY A 56 -3.00 -1.76 -3.80
C GLY A 56 -3.25 -3.26 -3.88
N TRP A 57 -2.30 -4.02 -4.44
CA TRP A 57 -2.35 -5.49 -4.48
C TRP A 57 -2.33 -6.08 -3.07
N GLY A 58 -1.50 -5.54 -2.16
CA GLY A 58 -1.50 -5.92 -0.75
C GLY A 58 -2.87 -5.70 -0.10
N GLY A 59 -3.53 -4.58 -0.40
CA GLY A 59 -4.87 -4.28 0.10
C GLY A 59 -5.94 -5.23 -0.44
N PHE A 60 -5.85 -5.57 -1.73
CA PHE A 60 -6.74 -6.56 -2.34
C PHE A 60 -6.58 -7.94 -1.70
N ARG A 61 -5.34 -8.40 -1.48
CA ARG A 61 -5.06 -9.66 -0.78
C ARG A 61 -5.54 -9.65 0.67
N LEU A 62 -5.37 -8.53 1.37
CA LEU A 62 -5.86 -8.36 2.74
C LEU A 62 -7.39 -8.45 2.78
N TYR A 63 -8.08 -7.78 1.86
CA TYR A 63 -9.52 -7.88 1.71
C TYR A 63 -9.95 -9.33 1.49
N GLN A 64 -9.37 -10.02 0.50
CA GLN A 64 -9.68 -11.43 0.22
C GLN A 64 -9.50 -12.30 1.46
N THR A 65 -8.35 -12.18 2.16
CA THR A 65 -8.07 -12.98 3.36
C THR A 65 -9.09 -12.75 4.48
N LEU A 66 -9.53 -11.50 4.66
CA LEU A 66 -10.51 -11.16 5.69
C LEU A 66 -11.93 -11.59 5.31
N THR A 67 -12.24 -11.68 4.01
CA THR A 67 -13.57 -12.06 3.51
C THR A 67 -13.71 -13.54 3.14
N ASP A 68 -12.61 -14.27 2.94
CA ASP A 68 -12.58 -15.72 2.61
C ASP A 68 -12.90 -16.63 3.81
N SER A 69 -13.64 -16.12 4.79
CA SER A 69 -14.25 -16.93 5.84
C SER A 69 -15.46 -17.70 5.28
N SER A 70 -15.21 -18.68 4.40
CA SER A 70 -16.22 -19.71 4.14
C SER A 70 -16.36 -20.59 5.40
N PRO A 71 -17.59 -20.86 5.87
CA PRO A 71 -17.82 -21.70 7.04
C PRO A 71 -17.27 -23.10 6.78
N SER A 72 -16.67 -23.72 7.81
CA SER A 72 -16.28 -25.13 7.79
C SER A 72 -17.42 -25.95 7.18
N LYS A 73 -17.19 -26.50 6.00
CA LYS A 73 -17.99 -27.58 5.42
C LYS A 73 -17.55 -28.87 6.12
N ASP A 74 -17.81 -28.95 7.42
CA ASP A 74 -17.63 -30.15 8.22
C ASP A 74 -18.93 -30.39 8.99
N ASP A 75 -19.95 -30.88 8.30
CA ASP A 75 -21.07 -31.63 8.88
C ASP A 75 -21.50 -32.65 7.81
N PRO A 76 -21.26 -33.94 8.06
CA PRO A 76 -22.37 -34.87 8.24
C PRO A 76 -22.33 -35.67 9.55
#